data_AF-A0A975M0H0-F1
#
_entry.id   AF-A0A975M0H0-F1
#
_cell.length_a   1.000
_cell.length_b   1.000
_cell.length_c   1.000
_cell.angle_alpha   90.00
_cell.angle_beta   90.00
_cell.angle_gamma   90.00
#
_symmetry.space_group_name_H-M   'P 1'
#
loop_
_entity.id
_entity.type
_entity.pdbx_description
1 polymer ?
#
loop_
_entity_poly.entity_id
_entity_poly.type
_entity_poly.pdbx_seq_one_letter_code
_entity_poly.pdbx_strand_id
1 'polypeptide(L)'
;MNRQIIKYNYKGGGIMSHQKTQAKDEFIMSTMEDIVPKDHLVRKLIKHVDYTFIRELAKPYYSDIGRPGYDPVVLFKIAILKSTFGISSIEKDL
;
A
#
# COMPACT_ATOMS: atom_id res chain seq x y z
N MET A 1 33.98 -24.09 10.92
CA MET A 1 34.39 -22.69 10.70
C MET A 1 33.61 -21.79 11.64
N ASN A 2 34.34 -21.02 12.44
CA ASN A 2 33.86 -20.09 13.45
C ASN A 2 33.03 -18.93 12.86
N ARG A 3 31.97 -18.52 13.57
CA ARG A 3 31.79 -17.15 14.12
C ARG A 3 30.51 -17.13 14.99
N GLN A 4 30.70 -17.15 16.31
CA GLN A 4 30.65 -16.00 17.24
C GLN A 4 29.24 -15.63 17.71
N ILE A 5 29.06 -15.94 18.99
CA ILE A 5 28.02 -15.58 19.96
C ILE A 5 27.74 -14.07 19.98
N ILE A 6 26.46 -13.68 20.12
CA ILE A 6 26.09 -12.44 20.81
C ILE A 6 25.24 -12.81 22.03
N LYS A 7 25.83 -12.68 23.23
CA LYS A 7 25.11 -12.76 24.51
C LYS A 7 24.50 -11.39 24.78
N TYR A 8 23.18 -11.32 24.92
CA TYR A 8 22.55 -10.20 25.61
C TYR A 8 22.23 -10.62 27.04
N ASN A 9 22.78 -9.88 27.98
CA ASN A 9 22.68 -10.12 29.41
C ASN A 9 21.55 -9.23 29.95
N TYR A 10 20.33 -9.76 30.12
CA TYR A 10 19.24 -9.05 30.79
C TYR A 10 19.04 -9.61 32.20
N LYS A 11 19.31 -8.76 33.19
CA LYS A 11 18.95 -8.96 34.59
C LYS A 11 17.45 -8.71 34.75
N GLY A 12 16.70 -9.69 35.25
CA GLY A 12 15.30 -9.51 35.66
C GLY A 12 14.46 -10.75 35.35
N GLY A 13 14.11 -11.51 36.38
CA GLY A 13 13.29 -12.71 36.27
C GLY A 13 11.85 -12.40 35.84
N GLY A 14 11.44 -13.01 34.74
CA GLY A 14 10.05 -13.13 34.30
C GLY A 14 10.00 -14.18 33.19
N ILE A 15 9.21 -15.24 33.37
CA ILE A 15 9.00 -16.27 32.34
C ILE A 15 8.09 -15.67 31.27
N MET A 16 8.66 -15.10 30.22
CA MET A 16 7.92 -14.61 29.07
C MET A 16 7.57 -15.80 28.17
N SER A 17 6.34 -16.30 28.27
CA SER A 17 5.83 -17.32 27.35
C SER A 17 5.79 -16.74 25.94
N HIS A 18 6.71 -17.19 25.09
CA HIS A 18 6.67 -16.87 23.67
C HIS A 18 5.51 -17.64 23.04
N GLN A 19 4.34 -17.02 22.98
CA GLN A 19 3.31 -17.47 22.04
C GLN A 19 3.88 -17.25 20.65
N LYS A 20 4.31 -18.33 20.01
CA LYS A 20 4.60 -18.35 18.58
C LYS A 20 3.28 -18.04 17.87
N THR A 21 3.04 -16.79 17.52
CA THR A 21 2.01 -16.43 16.55
C THR A 21 2.46 -17.04 15.23
N GLN A 22 1.97 -18.24 14.93
CA GLN A 22 2.15 -18.85 13.63
C GLN A 22 1.44 -17.94 12.64
N ALA A 23 2.21 -17.21 11.81
CA ALA A 23 1.64 -16.51 10.68
C ALA A 23 0.88 -17.54 9.85
N LYS A 24 -0.44 -17.38 9.73
CA LYS A 24 -1.23 -18.20 8.82
C LYS A 24 -0.91 -17.72 7.41
N ASP A 25 0.05 -18.38 6.78
CA ASP A 25 0.33 -18.18 5.36
C ASP A 25 -0.80 -18.82 4.54
N GLU A 26 -1.94 -18.14 4.47
CA GLU A 26 -3.08 -18.53 3.65
C GLU A 26 -2.85 -18.01 2.21
N PHE A 27 -2.70 -18.94 1.26
CA PHE A 27 -2.60 -18.60 -0.16
C PHE A 27 -3.96 -18.12 -0.70
N ILE A 28 -4.03 -16.86 -1.13
CA ILE A 28 -5.20 -16.31 -1.81
C ILE A 28 -5.09 -16.62 -3.31
N MET A 29 -5.84 -17.63 -3.78
CA MET A 29 -5.96 -18.02 -5.20
C MET A 29 -7.16 -17.33 -5.87
N SER A 30 -7.19 -15.99 -5.85
CA SER A 30 -8.29 -15.18 -6.37
C SER A 30 -7.78 -14.01 -7.21
N THR A 31 -8.57 -13.56 -8.18
CA THR A 31 -8.25 -12.34 -8.95
C THR A 31 -8.65 -11.08 -8.19
N MET A 32 -8.14 -9.92 -8.59
CA MET A 32 -8.58 -8.63 -8.03
C MET A 32 -10.09 -8.41 -8.26
N GLU A 33 -10.61 -8.91 -9.37
CA GLU A 33 -12.02 -8.88 -9.72
C GLU A 33 -12.88 -9.72 -8.76
N ASP A 34 -12.34 -10.80 -8.21
CA ASP A 34 -13.06 -11.66 -7.26
C ASP A 34 -13.06 -11.07 -5.84
N ILE A 35 -11.97 -10.41 -5.46
CA ILE A 35 -11.76 -9.92 -4.09
C ILE A 35 -12.54 -8.62 -3.83
N VAL A 36 -12.75 -7.78 -4.86
CA VAL A 36 -13.46 -6.50 -4.70
C VAL A 36 -14.97 -6.69 -4.92
N PRO A 37 -15.85 -6.42 -3.94
CA PRO A 37 -17.30 -6.58 -4.11
C PRO A 37 -17.86 -5.83 -5.32
N LYS A 38 -18.88 -6.39 -6.00
CA LYS A 38 -19.45 -5.79 -7.21
C LYS A 38 -20.06 -4.40 -6.98
N ASP A 39 -20.65 -4.18 -5.81
CA ASP A 39 -21.27 -2.91 -5.42
C ASP A 39 -20.29 -1.93 -4.73
N HIS A 40 -18.99 -2.26 -4.71
CA HIS A 40 -17.99 -1.45 -4.04
C HIS A 40 -17.82 -0.08 -4.72
N LEU A 41 -17.65 0.97 -3.90
CA LEU A 41 -17.55 2.36 -4.37
C LEU A 41 -16.44 2.58 -5.41
N VAL A 42 -15.30 1.91 -5.27
CA VAL A 42 -14.18 2.01 -6.23
C VAL A 42 -14.58 1.56 -7.63
N ARG A 43 -15.44 0.54 -7.75
CA ARG A 43 -15.94 0.08 -9.06
C ARG A 43 -16.84 1.14 -9.70
N LYS A 44 -17.67 1.81 -8.90
CA LYS A 44 -18.51 2.93 -9.35
C LYS A 44 -17.64 4.10 -9.82
N LEU A 45 -16.60 4.46 -9.07
CA LEU A 45 -15.66 5.52 -9.44
C LEU A 45 -14.99 5.23 -10.79
N ILE A 46 -14.46 4.01 -10.99
CA ILE A 46 -13.81 3.63 -12.25
C ILE A 46 -14.80 3.64 -13.43
N LYS A 47 -16.05 3.25 -13.20
CA LYS A 47 -17.08 3.17 -14.26
C LYS A 47 -17.60 4.55 -14.70
N HIS A 48 -17.71 5.50 -13.76
CA HIS A 48 -18.44 6.74 -13.99
C HIS A 48 -17.55 7.98 -14.14
N VAL A 49 -16.25 7.87 -13.90
CA VAL A 49 -15.32 8.99 -14.03
C VAL A 49 -14.42 8.77 -15.24
N ASP A 50 -14.46 9.71 -16.18
CA ASP A 50 -13.45 9.79 -17.24
C ASP A 50 -12.19 10.48 -16.70
N TYR A 51 -11.05 9.81 -16.80
CA TYR A 51 -9.75 10.28 -16.30
C TYR A 51 -8.84 10.82 -17.41
N THR A 52 -9.28 10.80 -18.68
CA THR A 52 -8.44 11.18 -19.82
C THR A 52 -7.97 12.63 -19.73
N PHE A 53 -8.83 13.54 -19.27
CA PHE A 53 -8.55 14.97 -19.09
C PHE A 53 -7.32 15.25 -18.21
N ILE A 54 -7.01 14.37 -17.26
CA ILE A 54 -5.90 14.56 -16.32
C ILE A 54 -4.56 14.57 -17.05
N ARG A 55 -4.41 13.73 -18.09
CA ARG A 55 -3.18 13.71 -18.87
C ARG A 55 -2.97 15.01 -19.63
N GLU A 56 -4.04 15.56 -20.20
CA GLU A 56 -4.00 16.82 -20.94
C GLU A 56 -3.60 17.98 -20.03
N LEU A 57 -4.18 18.04 -18.82
CA LEU A 57 -3.84 19.04 -17.81
C LEU A 57 -2.42 18.89 -17.28
N ALA A 58 -1.94 17.64 -17.12
CA ALA A 58 -0.61 17.38 -16.57
C ALA A 58 0.50 17.54 -17.61
N LYS A 59 0.21 17.46 -18.90
CA LYS A 59 1.19 17.46 -20.00
C LYS A 59 2.25 18.58 -19.91
N PRO A 60 1.90 19.85 -19.60
CA PRO A 60 2.90 20.92 -19.50
C PRO A 60 3.94 20.74 -18.38
N TYR A 61 3.64 19.89 -17.39
CA TYR A 61 4.50 19.65 -16.21
C TYR A 61 5.36 18.39 -16.34
N TYR A 62 5.18 17.62 -17.41
CA TYR A 62 5.93 16.39 -17.67
C TYR A 62 6.93 16.61 -18.79
N SER A 63 8.11 16.04 -18.62
CA SER A 63 9.16 16.02 -19.64
C SER A 63 9.02 14.76 -20.50
N ASP A 64 9.13 14.91 -21.81
CA ASP A 64 9.26 13.79 -22.76
C ASP A 64 10.68 13.17 -22.73
N ILE A 65 11.62 13.82 -22.07
CA ILE A 65 13.04 13.43 -21.98
C ILE A 65 13.39 13.01 -20.54
N GLY A 66 14.10 11.90 -20.42
CA GLY A 66 14.63 11.40 -19.15
C GLY A 66 13.82 10.22 -18.60
N ARG A 67 13.89 10.02 -17.28
CA ARG A 67 13.11 8.97 -16.62
C ARG A 67 11.63 9.35 -16.63
N PRO A 68 10.72 8.51 -17.16
CA PRO A 68 9.30 8.81 -17.13
C PRO A 68 8.83 8.93 -15.67
N GLY A 69 8.15 10.04 -15.37
CA GLY A 69 7.47 10.22 -14.09
C GLY A 69 6.30 9.24 -13.95
N TYR A 70 5.77 9.13 -12.74
CA TYR A 70 4.54 8.37 -12.52
C TYR A 70 3.40 8.95 -13.34
N ASP A 71 2.57 8.07 -13.88
CA ASP A 71 1.37 8.45 -14.60
C ASP A 71 0.47 9.38 -13.75
N PRO A 72 0.15 10.60 -14.22
CA PRO A 72 -0.67 11.54 -13.46
C PRO A 72 -2.07 11.00 -13.14
N VAL A 73 -2.63 10.12 -14.00
CA VAL A 73 -3.91 9.44 -13.74
C VAL A 73 -3.81 8.52 -12.53
N VAL A 74 -2.68 7.81 -12.38
CA VAL A 74 -2.43 6.93 -11.22
C VAL A 74 -2.31 7.74 -9.95
N LEU A 75 -1.55 8.83 -9.96
CA LEU A 75 -1.41 9.73 -8.81
C LEU A 75 -2.76 10.28 -8.37
N PHE A 76 -3.60 10.71 -9.32
CA PHE A 76 -4.92 11.22 -9.03
C PHE A 76 -5.86 10.15 -8.47
N LYS A 77 -5.82 8.92 -9.01
CA LYS A 77 -6.57 7.77 -8.46
C LYS A 77 -6.18 7.47 -7.02
N ILE A 78 -4.88 7.52 -6.70
CA ILE A 78 -4.39 7.36 -5.32
C ILE A 78 -4.94 8.47 -4.42
N ALA A 79 -4.92 9.73 -4.87
CA ALA A 79 -5.46 10.85 -4.11
C ALA A 79 -6.97 10.70 -3.83
N ILE A 80 -7.75 10.31 -4.83
CA ILE A 80 -9.18 10.01 -4.66
C ILE A 80 -9.40 8.89 -3.65
N LEU A 81 -8.68 7.77 -3.79
CA LEU A 81 -8.81 6.64 -2.87
C LEU A 81 -8.51 7.07 -1.43
N LYS A 82 -7.42 7.82 -1.22
CA LYS A 82 -7.06 8.32 0.12
C LYS A 82 -8.13 9.23 0.69
N SER A 83 -8.66 10.16 -0.11
CA SER A 83 -9.73 11.06 0.31
C SER A 83 -11.03 10.31 0.61
N THR A 84 -11.39 9.33 -0.22
CA THR A 84 -12.66 8.58 -0.13
C THR A 84 -12.69 7.66 1.10
N PHE A 85 -11.56 7.01 1.41
CA PHE A 85 -11.46 6.03 2.50
C PHE A 85 -10.79 6.59 3.76
N GLY A 86 -10.49 7.89 3.79
CA GLY A 86 -9.84 8.53 4.94
C GLY A 86 -8.46 7.94 5.27
N ILE A 87 -7.74 7.44 4.26
CA ILE A 87 -6.42 6.83 4.46
C ILE A 87 -5.42 7.95 4.76
N SER A 88 -5.00 8.04 6.02
CA SER A 88 -3.95 8.95 6.47
C SER A 88 -2.63 8.59 5.78
N SER A 89 -1.89 9.61 5.35
CA SER A 89 -0.52 9.44 4.80
C SER A 89 0.55 9.44 5.88
N ILE A 90 0.16 9.79 7.09
CA ILE A 90 1.02 9.92 8.26
C ILE A 90 0.70 8.72 9.14
N GLU A 91 1.69 7.85 9.35
CA GLU A 91 1.75 7.01 10.55
C GLU A 91 1.54 7.94 11.73
N LYS A 92 0.46 7.74 12.49
CA LYS A 92 0.01 8.65 13.55
C LYS A 92 0.91 8.64 14.80
N ASP A 93 2.13 8.14 14.68
CA ASP A 93 3.09 7.93 15.75
C ASP A 93 4.37 8.74 15.47
N LEU A 94 4.28 10.05 15.65
CA LEU A 94 5.41 10.96 15.88
C LEU A 94 5.06 11.88 17.05
#